data_AF-A0A2N7Q0J5-F1
#
_entry.id   AF-A0A2N7Q0J5-F1
#
_cell.length_a   1.000
_cell.length_b   1.000
_cell.length_c   1.000
_cell.angle_alpha   90.00
_cell.angle_beta   90.00
_cell.angle_gamma   90.00
#
_symmetry.space_group_name_H-M   'P 1'
#
loop_
_entity.id
_entity.type
_entity.pdbx_description
1 polymer ?
#
loop_
_entity_poly.entity_id
_entity_poly.type
_entity_poly.pdbx_seq_one_letter_code
_entity_poly.pdbx_strand_id
1 'polypeptide(L)' 'MITTNKPFQEWGEIFTDEVIASAILDRLFHHCFPFFITGPSYRTKELFQKTYDSQTNKDTNSNKKT' A
#
# COMPACT_ATOMS: atom_id res chain seq x y z
N MET A 1 -10.73 -13.40 9.00
CA MET A 1 -9.98 -12.73 7.91
C MET A 1 -9.20 -11.57 8.52
N ILE A 2 -7.91 -11.45 8.21
CA ILE A 2 -7.01 -10.43 8.77
C ILE A 2 -6.38 -9.67 7.60
N THR A 3 -6.17 -8.36 7.75
CA THR A 3 -5.45 -7.53 6.77
C THR A 3 -4.28 -6.84 7.46
N THR A 4 -3.11 -6.83 6.82
CA THR A 4 -1.91 -6.15 7.32
C THR A 4 -1.29 -5.34 6.20
N ASN A 5 -0.69 -4.20 6.56
CA ASN A 5 0.15 -3.39 5.66
C ASN A 5 1.64 -3.68 5.85
N LYS A 6 1.99 -4.65 6.70
CA LYS A 6 3.37 -5.04 7.01
C LYS A 6 3.68 -6.45 6.50
N PRO A 7 4.82 -6.64 5.81
CA PRO A 7 5.25 -7.97 5.38
C PRO A 7 5.59 -8.83 6.61
N PHE A 8 5.50 -10.15 6.47
CA PHE A 8 5.69 -11.09 7.58
C PHE A 8 7.08 -11.01 8.22
N GLN A 9 8.09 -10.61 7.46
CA GLN A 9 9.46 -10.41 7.92
C GLN A 9 9.57 -9.30 8.99
N GLU A 10 8.69 -8.30 8.93
CA GLU A 10 8.66 -7.20 9.92
C GLU A 10 7.88 -7.59 11.19
N TRP A 11 7.28 -8.79 11.26
CA TRP A 11 6.46 -9.18 12.42
C TRP A 11 7.30 -9.47 13.67
N GLY A 12 8.56 -9.85 13.51
CA GLY A 12 9.48 -9.97 14.66
C GLY A 12 9.63 -8.65 15.42
N GLU A 13 9.67 -7.52 14.70
CA GLU A 13 9.74 -6.18 15.31
C GLU A 13 8.39 -5.79 15.95
N ILE A 14 7.27 -6.16 15.34
CA ILE A 14 5.92 -5.87 15.85
C ILE A 14 5.65 -6.61 17.17
N PHE A 15 6.04 -7.89 17.24
CA PHE A 15 5.84 -8.71 18.43
C PHE A 15 7.00 -8.65 19.42
N THR A 16 8.03 -7.83 19.15
CA THR A 16 9.25 -7.66 19.96
C THR A 16 10.04 -8.94 20.22
N ASP A 17 9.65 -10.05 19.60
CA ASP A 17 10.24 -11.38 19.73
C ASP A 17 9.97 -12.19 18.45
N GLU A 18 11.05 -12.59 17.79
CA GLU A 18 11.01 -13.38 16.55
C GLU A 18 10.43 -14.79 16.76
N VAL A 19 10.67 -15.40 17.94
CA VAL A 19 10.17 -16.73 18.28
C VAL A 19 8.66 -16.69 18.40
N ILE A 20 8.11 -15.68 19.09
CA ILE A 20 6.66 -15.50 19.23
C ILE A 20 6.03 -15.20 17.86
N ALA A 21 6.65 -14.32 17.07
CA ALA A 21 6.17 -14.00 15.72
C ALA A 21 6.08 -15.26 14.84
N SER A 22 7.11 -16.11 14.85
CA SER A 22 7.11 -17.37 14.09
C SER A 22 6.00 -18.34 14.55
N ALA A 23 5.78 -18.47 15.85
CA ALA A 23 4.75 -19.35 16.41
C ALA A 23 3.32 -18.88 16.06
N ILE A 24 3.11 -17.57 15.96
CA ILE A 24 1.83 -17.00 15.51
C ILE A 24 1.67 -17.22 14.01
N LEU A 25 2.69 -16.94 13.22
CA LEU A 25 2.66 -17.13 11.76
C LEU A 25 2.39 -18.59 11.37
N ASP A 26 3.00 -19.55 12.08
CA ASP A 26 2.75 -20.98 11.89
C ASP A 26 1.27 -21.32 12.08
N ARG A 27 0.65 -20.89 13.20
CA ARG A 27 -0.77 -21.10 13.47
C ARG A 27 -1.68 -20.43 12.46
N LEU A 28 -1.31 -19.25 11.97
CA LEU A 28 -2.06 -18.53 10.94
C LEU A 28 -1.99 -19.26 9.60
N PHE A 29 -0.80 -19.60 9.12
CA PHE A 29 -0.62 -20.26 7.82
C PHE A 29 -1.22 -21.65 7.76
N HIS A 30 -1.34 -22.35 8.89
CA HIS A 30 -2.01 -23.64 8.92
C HIS A 30 -3.50 -23.57 8.56
N HIS A 31 -4.17 -22.45 8.83
CA HIS A 31 -5.62 -22.31 8.65
C HIS A 31 -6.03 -21.14 7.73
N CYS A 32 -5.08 -20.46 7.10
CA CYS A 32 -5.36 -19.33 6.23
C CYS A 32 -4.66 -19.45 4.87
N PHE A 33 -5.23 -18.77 3.88
CA PHE A 33 -4.63 -18.58 2.57
C PHE A 33 -4.15 -17.12 2.45
N PRO A 34 -2.84 -16.87 2.31
CA PRO A 34 -2.32 -15.51 2.22
C PRO A 34 -2.64 -14.89 0.86
N PHE A 35 -3.08 -13.63 0.85
CA PHE A 35 -3.30 -12.85 -0.37
C PHE A 35 -2.49 -11.56 -0.34
N PHE A 36 -1.57 -11.41 -1.30
CA PHE A 36 -0.71 -10.24 -1.41
C PHE A 36 -1.36 -9.21 -2.32
N ILE A 37 -1.68 -8.04 -1.76
CA ILE A 37 -2.24 -6.91 -2.50
C ILE A 37 -1.09 -6.00 -2.91
N THR A 38 -0.91 -5.83 -4.21
CA THR A 38 0.05 -4.88 -4.79
C THR A 38 -0.68 -3.87 -5.65
N GLY A 39 -0.08 -2.69 -5.81
CA GLY A 39 -0.64 -1.61 -6.63
C GLY A 39 -0.83 -0.29 -5.87
N PRO A 40 -1.18 0.78 -6.59
CA PRO A 40 -1.35 2.10 -6.00
C PRO A 40 -2.54 2.15 -5.03
N SER A 41 -2.44 2.99 -4.00
CA SER A 41 -3.52 3.22 -3.05
C SER A 41 -4.78 3.70 -3.76
N TYR A 42 -5.89 2.99 -3.56
CA TYR A 42 -7.19 3.36 -4.11
C TYR A 42 -7.61 4.78 -3.69
N ARG A 43 -7.30 5.20 -2.45
CA ARG A 43 -7.62 6.54 -1.93
C ARG A 43 -6.94 7.66 -2.73
N THR A 44 -5.80 7.37 -3.36
CA THR A 44 -5.03 8.38 -4.08
C THR A 44 -5.50 8.52 -5.53
N LYS A 45 -6.43 7.68 -6.00
CA LYS A 45 -6.92 7.70 -7.39
C LYS A 45 -7.52 9.05 -7.79
N GLU A 46 -8.33 9.66 -6.93
CA GLU A 46 -8.93 10.98 -7.19
C GLU A 46 -7.93 12.13 -7.06
N LEU A 47 -6.96 11.99 -6.16
CA LEU A 47 -5.87 12.95 -5.99
C LEU A 47 -5.00 13.00 -7.24
N PHE A 48 -4.63 11.83 -7.79
CA PHE A 48 -3.89 11.75 -9.04
C PHE A 48 -4.69 12.31 -10.22
N GLN A 49 -5.99 12.06 -10.31
CA GLN A 49 -6.82 12.64 -11.37
C GLN A 49 -6.81 14.18 -11.31
N LYS A 50 -7.04 14.74 -10.12
CA LYS A 50 -7.02 16.21 -9.92
C LYS A 50 -5.66 16.83 -10.18
N THR A 51 -4.56 16.16 -9.80
CA THR A 51 -3.21 16.67 -10.07
C THR A 51 -2.86 16.60 -11.55
N TYR A 52 -3.25 15.53 -12.27
CA TYR A 52 -3.10 15.44 -13.72
C TYR A 52 -3.89 16.55 -14.45
N ASP A 53 -5.15 16.77 -14.09
CA ASP A 53 -6.00 17.79 -14.71
C ASP A 53 -5.50 19.22 -14.44
N SER A 54 -4.82 19.43 -13.31
CA SER A 54 -4.22 20.72 -12.95
C SER A 54 -2.90 21.02 -13.68
N GLN A 55 -2.19 20.00 -14.16
CA GLN A 55 -0.96 20.16 -14.95
C GLN A 55 -1.28 20.47 -16.42
N THR A 56 -2.23 19.74 -17.02
CA THR A 56 -2.66 19.97 -18.41
C THR A 56 -3.24 21.39 -18.62
N ASN A 57 -3.88 21.97 -17.60
CA ASN A 57 -4.42 23.32 -17.66
C ASN A 57 -3.34 24.43 -17.53
N LYS A 58 -2.21 24.13 -16.90
CA LYS A 58 -1.06 25.06 -16.82
C LYS A 58 -0.27 25.08 -18.13
N ASP A 59 -0.07 23.92 -18.74
CA ASP A 59 0.71 23.79 -19.98
C ASP A 59 -0.03 24.42 -21.18
N THR A 60 -1.36 24.28 -21.22
CA THR A 60 -2.20 24.93 -22.25
C THR A 60 -2.27 26.45 -22.11
N ASN A 61 -2.24 27.00 -20.88
CA ASN A 61 -2.21 28.45 -20.67
C ASN A 61 -0.82 29.07 -20.89
N SER A 62 0.28 28.30 -20.77
CA SER A 62 1.63 28.76 -21.12
C SER A 62 1.81 28.95 -22.62
N ASN A 63 1.21 28.08 -23.45
CA ASN A 63 1.27 28.17 -24.92
C ASN A 63 0.32 29.23 -25.53
N LYS A 64 -0.48 29.92 -24.72
CA LYS A 64 -1.41 30.97 -25.16
C LYS A 64 -0.88 32.39 -24.96
N LYS A 65 0.37 32.54 -24.51
CA LYS A 65 1.03 33.83 -24.18
C LYS A 65 2.15 34.22 -25.16
N THR A 66 2.12 33.75 -26.41
CA THR A 66 2.95 34.22 -27.52
C THR A 66 2.05 34.45 -28.72
#